data_AF-A0A6A4PEL4-F1
#
_entry.id   AF-A0A6A4PEL4-F1
#
_cell.length_a   1.000
_cell.length_b   1.000
_cell.length_c   1.000
_cell.angle_alpha   90.00
_cell.angle_beta   90.00
_cell.angle_gamma   90.00
#
_symmetry.space_group_name_H-M   'P 1'
#
loop_
_entity.id
_entity.type
_entity.pdbx_description
1 polymer ?
#
loop_
_entity_poly.entity_id
_entity_poly.type
_entity_poly.pdbx_seq_one_letter_code
_entity_poly.pdbx_strand_id
1 'polypeptide(L)'
;MESKEEKFEGRMKELESKENHLEVQVNEISSKEKQIEGKAKKLKCKKKHYEVQVKELESKKREFGGGLKDIDSKRIQILGQLKLLELQGKQCETLIMRGNLIKKQKHIEAVGFICAYKLIENYEPIDLLREQVQNARLICENSCKETKSFEIKVKAIDQEIVNLDSVLQCISDNNIKFHDLHMEIQDRILELQSEANNSICTSIRSASKNATILCEETSLHRAHL
;
A
#
# COMPACT_ATOMS: atom_id res chain seq x y z
N MET A 1 -0.23 -0.34 126.57
CA MET A 1 -0.61 0.70 125.58
C MET A 1 0.48 0.83 124.52
N GLU A 2 1.76 0.85 124.90
CA GLU A 2 2.94 0.97 124.01
C GLU A 2 2.99 0.01 122.80
N SER A 3 2.69 -1.29 122.93
CA SER A 3 2.79 -2.26 121.82
C SER A 3 1.87 -1.97 120.61
N LYS A 4 0.75 -1.26 120.82
CA LYS A 4 -0.12 -0.83 119.70
C LYS A 4 0.47 0.38 118.97
N GLU A 5 1.19 1.23 119.69
CA GLU A 5 1.76 2.49 119.22
C GLU A 5 2.93 2.26 118.27
N GLU A 6 3.88 1.38 118.60
CA GLU A 6 4.98 0.96 117.69
C GLU A 6 4.45 0.36 116.38
N LYS A 7 3.36 -0.41 116.45
CA LYS A 7 2.73 -1.01 115.26
C LYS A 7 2.08 0.05 114.37
N PHE A 8 1.50 1.10 114.95
CA PHE A 8 0.96 2.23 114.19
C PHE A 8 2.09 3.02 113.54
N GLU A 9 3.18 3.28 114.25
CA GLU A 9 4.33 4.01 113.70
C GLU A 9 5.00 3.24 112.53
N GLY A 10 5.19 1.93 112.67
CA GLY A 10 5.72 1.09 111.58
C GLY A 10 4.85 1.14 110.32
N ARG A 11 3.52 1.10 110.48
CA ARG A 11 2.57 1.25 109.37
C ARG A 11 2.61 2.64 108.75
N MET A 12 2.81 3.68 109.56
CA MET A 12 2.89 5.05 109.08
C MET A 12 4.10 5.25 108.17
N LYS A 13 5.28 4.73 108.57
CA LYS A 13 6.50 4.74 107.75
C LYS A 13 6.34 3.94 106.45
N GLU A 14 5.66 2.79 106.52
CA GLU A 14 5.36 2.00 105.32
C GLU A 14 4.44 2.75 104.35
N LEU A 15 3.40 3.41 104.86
CA LEU A 15 2.49 4.23 104.04
C LEU A 15 3.22 5.41 103.41
N GLU A 16 4.07 6.11 104.16
CA GLU A 16 4.89 7.21 103.66
C GLU A 16 5.81 6.76 102.53
N SER A 17 6.45 5.59 102.65
CA SER A 17 7.29 5.03 101.58
C SER A 17 6.49 4.71 100.30
N LYS A 18 5.24 4.23 100.44
CA LYS A 18 4.35 3.93 99.32
C LYS A 18 3.84 5.20 98.66
N GLU A 19 3.52 6.23 99.44
CA GLU A 19 3.12 7.55 98.94
C GLU A 19 4.22 8.16 98.07
N ASN A 20 5.45 8.20 98.58
CA ASN A 20 6.61 8.68 97.82
C ASN A 20 6.82 7.89 96.52
N HIS A 21 6.65 6.57 96.56
CA HIS A 21 6.76 5.73 95.37
C HIS A 21 5.67 6.03 94.33
N LEU A 22 4.43 6.20 94.79
CA LEU A 22 3.30 6.57 93.93
C LEU A 22 3.52 7.94 93.30
N GLU A 23 4.04 8.91 94.04
CA GLU A 23 4.36 10.25 93.51
C GLU A 23 5.39 10.17 92.37
N VAL A 24 6.45 9.36 92.54
CA VAL A 24 7.43 9.11 91.48
C VAL A 24 6.77 8.49 90.24
N GLN A 25 5.92 7.47 90.42
CA GLN A 25 5.21 6.83 89.30
C GLN A 25 4.28 7.81 88.57
N VAL A 26 3.53 8.63 89.30
CA VAL A 26 2.61 9.63 88.73
C VAL A 26 3.37 10.63 87.86
N ASN A 27 4.53 11.10 88.33
CA ASN A 27 5.38 12.01 87.56
C ASN A 27 5.94 11.36 86.28
N GLU A 28 6.34 10.09 86.36
CA GLU A 28 6.84 9.36 85.20
C GLU A 28 5.73 9.12 84.15
N ILE A 29 4.52 8.77 84.60
CA ILE A 29 3.33 8.63 83.74
C ILE A 29 3.00 9.97 83.08
N SER A 30 3.01 11.06 83.83
CA SER A 30 2.77 12.42 83.30
C SER A 30 3.77 12.79 82.20
N SER A 31 5.05 12.43 82.39
CA SER A 31 6.09 12.63 81.36
C SER A 31 5.83 11.77 80.10
N LYS A 32 5.46 10.50 80.26
CA LYS A 32 5.13 9.59 79.15
C LYS A 32 3.89 10.06 78.38
N GLU A 33 2.86 10.56 79.08
CA GLU A 33 1.66 11.11 78.47
C GLU A 33 1.98 12.29 77.53
N LYS A 34 2.79 13.25 78.00
CA LYS A 34 3.27 14.37 77.17
C LYS A 34 4.04 13.89 75.94
N GLN A 35 4.87 12.85 76.08
CA GLN A 35 5.60 12.27 74.96
C GLN A 35 4.67 11.62 73.92
N ILE A 36 3.64 10.89 74.38
CA ILE A 36 2.63 10.27 73.51
C ILE A 36 1.82 11.35 72.79
N GLU A 37 1.41 12.41 73.48
CA GLU A 37 0.68 13.53 72.88
C GLU A 37 1.51 14.18 71.76
N GLY A 38 2.82 14.41 72.00
CA GLY A 38 3.75 14.90 70.99
C GLY A 38 3.85 13.98 69.76
N LYS A 39 3.97 12.67 69.98
CA LYS A 39 3.99 11.66 68.90
C LYS A 39 2.66 11.64 68.12
N ALA A 40 1.53 11.74 68.81
CA ALA A 40 0.20 11.77 68.19
C ALA A 40 0.02 13.00 67.30
N LYS A 41 0.44 14.19 67.75
CA LYS A 41 0.44 15.42 66.93
C LYS A 41 1.29 15.26 65.67
N LYS A 42 2.50 14.68 65.79
CA LYS A 42 3.39 14.42 64.65
C LYS A 42 2.79 13.45 63.63
N LEU A 43 2.17 12.36 64.10
CA LEU A 43 1.49 11.39 63.24
C LEU A 43 0.27 12.02 62.54
N LYS A 44 -0.49 12.86 63.24
CA LYS A 44 -1.61 13.61 62.67
C LYS A 44 -1.16 14.51 61.51
N CYS A 45 -0.03 15.20 61.65
CA CYS A 45 0.56 15.98 60.56
C CYS A 45 1.00 15.10 59.38
N LYS A 46 1.67 13.97 59.63
CA LYS A 46 2.07 13.02 58.57
C LYS A 46 0.86 12.46 57.81
N LYS A 47 -0.21 12.10 58.52
CA LYS A 47 -1.45 11.62 57.91
C LYS A 47 -2.00 12.65 56.92
N LYS A 48 -2.12 13.92 57.34
CA LYS A 48 -2.58 15.00 56.47
C LYS A 48 -1.68 15.20 55.25
N HIS A 49 -0.35 15.10 55.44
CA HIS A 49 0.59 15.21 54.32
C HIS A 49 0.38 14.10 53.28
N TYR A 50 0.23 12.85 53.71
CA TYR A 50 -0.03 11.73 52.80
C TYR A 50 -1.41 11.82 52.13
N GLU A 51 -2.44 12.30 52.82
CA GLU A 51 -3.75 12.57 52.19
C GLU A 51 -3.65 13.56 51.03
N VAL A 52 -2.83 14.60 51.16
CA VAL A 52 -2.58 15.55 50.06
C VAL A 52 -1.83 14.88 48.91
N GLN A 53 -0.77 14.11 49.20
CA GLN A 53 -0.01 13.39 48.16
C GLN A 53 -0.88 12.41 47.37
N VAL A 54 -1.78 11.67 48.03
CA VAL A 54 -2.69 10.73 47.36
C VAL A 54 -3.60 11.45 46.37
N LYS A 55 -4.18 12.60 46.76
CA LYS A 55 -5.03 13.40 45.86
C LYS A 55 -4.27 13.97 44.66
N GLU A 56 -3.02 14.35 44.86
CA GLU A 56 -2.15 14.81 43.76
C GLU A 56 -1.86 13.67 42.78
N LEU A 57 -1.53 12.47 43.29
CA LEU A 57 -1.30 11.29 42.46
C LEU A 57 -2.55 10.86 41.68
N GLU A 58 -3.73 10.90 42.30
CA GLU A 58 -5.00 10.64 41.63
C GLU A 58 -5.28 11.64 40.49
N SER A 59 -4.91 12.90 40.69
CA SER A 59 -5.06 13.93 39.66
C SER A 59 -4.10 13.71 38.49
N LYS A 60 -2.81 13.43 38.76
CA LYS A 60 -1.84 13.04 37.71
C LYS A 60 -2.29 11.79 36.94
N LYS A 61 -2.82 10.78 37.63
CA LYS A 61 -3.36 9.57 36.99
C LYS A 61 -4.48 9.89 35.99
N ARG A 62 -5.36 10.84 36.32
CA ARG A 62 -6.43 11.30 35.42
C ARG A 62 -5.87 12.05 34.21
N GLU A 63 -4.89 12.92 34.40
CA GLU A 63 -4.21 13.63 33.31
C GLU A 63 -3.54 12.66 32.33
N PHE A 64 -2.79 11.67 32.83
CA PHE A 64 -2.20 10.62 31.99
C PHE A 64 -3.26 9.82 31.23
N GLY A 65 -4.38 9.50 31.87
CA GLY A 65 -5.51 8.81 31.23
C GLY A 65 -6.13 9.62 30.07
N GLY A 66 -6.20 10.94 30.19
CA GLY A 66 -6.60 11.84 29.10
C GLY A 66 -5.60 11.81 27.94
N GLY A 67 -4.30 11.97 28.25
CA GLY A 67 -3.24 11.96 27.23
C GLY A 67 -3.14 10.65 26.44
N LEU A 68 -3.40 9.51 27.07
CA LEU A 68 -3.46 8.20 26.39
C LEU A 68 -4.54 8.15 25.31
N LYS A 69 -5.73 8.68 25.58
CA LYS A 69 -6.83 8.72 24.60
C LYS A 69 -6.50 9.62 23.41
N ASP A 70 -5.85 10.75 23.66
CA ASP A 70 -5.41 11.66 22.59
C ASP A 70 -4.34 11.01 21.71
N ILE A 71 -3.40 10.27 22.31
CA ILE A 71 -2.39 9.50 21.58
C ILE A 71 -3.05 8.40 20.72
N ASP A 72 -4.00 7.65 21.27
CA ASP A 72 -4.72 6.62 20.52
C ASP A 72 -5.50 7.20 19.33
N SER A 73 -6.17 8.34 19.53
CA SER A 73 -6.86 9.07 18.45
C SER A 73 -5.89 9.49 17.34
N LYS A 74 -4.75 10.09 17.70
CA LYS A 74 -3.68 10.45 16.74
C LYS A 74 -3.12 9.22 16.03
N ARG A 75 -2.93 8.09 16.71
CA ARG A 75 -2.47 6.84 16.10
C ARG A 75 -3.44 6.38 15.02
N ILE A 76 -4.73 6.36 15.31
CA ILE A 76 -5.77 5.95 14.35
C ILE A 76 -5.79 6.89 13.14
N GLN A 77 -5.68 8.21 13.35
CA GLN A 77 -5.61 9.18 12.27
C GLN A 77 -4.39 8.97 11.37
N ILE A 78 -3.20 8.76 11.95
CA ILE A 78 -1.96 8.50 11.21
C ILE A 78 -2.07 7.20 10.40
N LEU A 79 -2.62 6.13 10.98
CA LEU A 79 -2.83 4.86 10.28
C LEU A 79 -3.75 5.04 9.06
N GLY A 80 -4.80 5.86 9.18
CA GLY A 80 -5.65 6.22 8.05
C GLY A 80 -4.89 6.96 6.94
N GLN A 81 -4.08 7.95 7.32
CA GLN A 81 -3.26 8.72 6.37
C GLN A 81 -2.20 7.85 5.67
N LEU A 82 -1.53 6.95 6.40
CA LEU A 82 -0.56 6.01 5.82
C LEU A 82 -1.20 5.11 4.77
N LYS A 83 -2.41 4.60 5.03
CA LYS A 83 -3.12 3.75 4.08
C LYS A 83 -3.48 4.51 2.79
N LEU A 84 -3.85 5.79 2.90
CA LEU A 84 -4.11 6.64 1.73
C LEU A 84 -2.83 6.89 0.93
N LEU A 85 -1.71 7.20 1.60
CA LEU A 85 -0.41 7.41 0.96
C LEU A 85 0.09 6.14 0.24
N GLU A 86 -0.12 4.96 0.83
CA GLU A 86 0.24 3.69 0.19
C GLU A 86 -0.53 3.48 -1.12
N LEU A 87 -1.83 3.81 -1.14
CA LEU A 87 -2.65 3.75 -2.35
C LEU A 87 -2.19 4.76 -3.39
N GLN A 88 -1.90 6.00 -2.97
CA GLN A 88 -1.36 7.05 -3.87
C GLN A 88 0.00 6.67 -4.44
N GLY A 89 0.88 6.05 -3.65
CA GLY A 89 2.17 5.53 -4.12
C GLY A 89 2.00 4.50 -5.23
N LYS A 90 1.12 3.52 -5.03
CA LYS A 90 0.79 2.50 -6.06
C LYS A 90 0.20 3.14 -7.32
N GLN A 91 -0.65 4.16 -7.17
CA GLN A 91 -1.19 4.92 -8.31
C GLN A 91 -0.09 5.66 -9.08
N CYS A 92 0.81 6.37 -8.39
CA CYS A 92 1.91 7.10 -9.00
C CYS A 92 2.89 6.19 -9.75
N GLU A 93 3.30 5.07 -9.14
CA GLU A 93 4.15 4.07 -9.80
C GLU A 93 3.51 3.58 -11.10
N THR A 94 2.21 3.29 -11.06
CA THR A 94 1.48 2.86 -12.25
C THR A 94 1.40 3.96 -13.31
N LEU A 95 1.09 5.21 -12.94
CA LEU A 95 1.01 6.32 -13.88
C LEU A 95 2.36 6.58 -14.57
N ILE A 96 3.46 6.47 -13.83
CA ILE A 96 4.83 6.59 -14.38
C ILE A 96 5.11 5.45 -15.35
N MET A 97 4.78 4.20 -14.98
CA MET A 97 4.96 3.04 -15.85
C MET A 97 4.12 3.15 -17.13
N ARG A 98 2.85 3.57 -17.02
CA ARG A 98 1.98 3.87 -18.17
C ARG A 98 2.62 4.90 -19.09
N GLY A 99 3.04 6.05 -18.54
CA GLY A 99 3.65 7.12 -19.33
C GLY A 99 4.92 6.67 -20.06
N ASN A 100 5.73 5.82 -19.43
CA ASN A 100 6.94 5.27 -20.03
C ASN A 100 6.65 4.25 -21.14
N LEU A 101 5.61 3.44 -20.98
CA LEU A 101 5.27 2.39 -21.95
C LEU A 101 4.56 2.97 -23.19
N ILE A 102 3.67 3.95 -23.02
CA ILE A 102 3.05 4.69 -24.13
C ILE A 102 4.14 5.43 -24.94
N LYS A 103 5.04 6.15 -24.28
CA LYS A 103 6.16 6.85 -24.95
C LYS A 103 7.10 5.91 -25.72
N LYS A 104 7.13 4.62 -25.35
CA LYS A 104 7.96 3.58 -26.00
C LYS A 104 7.18 2.69 -26.96
N GLN A 105 5.91 3.01 -27.24
CA GLN A 105 4.99 2.24 -28.08
C GLN A 105 4.77 0.78 -27.61
N LYS A 106 5.01 0.53 -26.31
CA LYS A 106 4.89 -0.76 -25.61
C LYS A 106 3.52 -0.93 -24.97
N HIS A 107 2.47 -0.78 -25.78
CA HIS A 107 1.07 -0.77 -25.33
C HIS A 107 0.65 -2.13 -24.74
N ILE A 108 1.14 -3.24 -25.30
CA ILE A 108 0.90 -4.60 -24.79
C ILE A 108 1.42 -4.77 -23.36
N GLU A 109 2.66 -4.36 -23.10
CA GLU A 109 3.23 -4.45 -21.76
C GLU A 109 2.47 -3.56 -20.77
N ALA A 110 2.01 -2.37 -21.21
CA ALA A 110 1.22 -1.48 -20.37
C ALA A 110 -0.11 -2.11 -19.94
N VAL A 111 -0.80 -2.78 -20.87
CA VAL A 111 -2.05 -3.49 -20.61
C VAL A 111 -1.83 -4.64 -19.61
N GLY A 112 -0.77 -5.43 -19.78
CA GLY A 112 -0.42 -6.50 -18.83
C GLY A 112 -0.22 -5.99 -17.40
N PHE A 113 0.49 -4.86 -17.24
CA PHE A 113 0.62 -4.20 -15.94
C PHE A 113 -0.73 -3.73 -15.39
N ILE A 114 -1.55 -3.03 -16.18
CA ILE A 114 -2.84 -2.51 -15.73
C ILE A 114 -3.77 -3.65 -15.25
N CYS A 115 -3.82 -4.76 -16.00
CA CYS A 115 -4.65 -5.93 -15.68
C CYS A 115 -4.17 -6.68 -14.42
N ALA A 116 -2.86 -6.85 -14.24
CA ALA A 116 -2.31 -7.55 -13.06
C ALA A 116 -2.66 -6.84 -11.74
N TYR A 117 -2.70 -5.50 -11.74
CA TYR A 117 -2.96 -4.70 -10.54
C TYR A 117 -4.44 -4.32 -10.34
N LYS A 118 -5.35 -4.79 -11.20
CA LYS A 118 -6.82 -4.57 -11.10
C LYS A 118 -7.18 -3.12 -10.78
N LEU A 119 -6.56 -2.18 -11.47
CA LEU A 119 -6.79 -0.75 -11.23
C LEU A 119 -8.20 -0.38 -11.72
N ILE A 120 -9.05 0.10 -10.80
CA ILE A 120 -10.50 0.30 -11.02
C ILE A 120 -10.84 1.63 -11.70
N GLU A 121 -9.89 2.53 -11.96
CA GLU A 121 -10.25 3.87 -12.47
C GLU A 121 -10.20 3.96 -14.00
N ASN A 122 -11.32 3.58 -14.62
CA ASN A 122 -11.96 4.17 -15.82
C ASN A 122 -11.10 4.55 -17.04
N TYR A 123 -9.98 3.85 -17.29
CA TYR A 123 -9.30 3.91 -18.58
C TYR A 123 -9.23 2.50 -19.13
N GLU A 124 -10.08 2.22 -20.11
CA GLU A 124 -10.27 0.90 -20.68
C GLU A 124 -8.96 0.49 -21.36
N PRO A 125 -8.29 -0.61 -20.96
CA PRO A 125 -7.18 -1.21 -21.70
C PRO A 125 -7.45 -1.31 -23.21
N ILE A 126 -8.72 -1.37 -23.60
CA ILE A 126 -9.22 -1.33 -24.96
C ILE A 126 -8.82 -0.06 -25.73
N ASP A 127 -8.82 1.13 -25.13
CA ASP A 127 -8.45 2.37 -25.82
C ASP A 127 -6.98 2.33 -26.25
N LEU A 128 -6.10 1.83 -25.38
CA LEU A 128 -4.68 1.63 -25.68
C LEU A 128 -4.46 0.57 -26.77
N LEU A 129 -5.24 -0.52 -26.74
CA LEU A 129 -5.18 -1.55 -27.77
C LEU A 129 -5.73 -1.03 -29.11
N ARG A 130 -6.77 -0.20 -29.11
CA ARG A 130 -7.31 0.45 -30.33
C ARG A 130 -6.30 1.40 -30.96
N GLU A 131 -5.64 2.22 -30.15
CA GLU A 131 -4.57 3.11 -30.65
C GLU A 131 -3.41 2.31 -31.27
N GLN A 132 -3.04 1.18 -30.67
CA GLN A 132 -2.04 0.28 -31.24
C GLN A 132 -2.47 -0.30 -32.59
N VAL A 133 -3.71 -0.78 -32.70
CA VAL A 133 -4.28 -1.32 -33.95
C VAL A 133 -4.27 -0.25 -35.05
N GLN A 134 -4.70 0.97 -34.74
CA GLN A 134 -4.72 2.08 -35.69
C GLN A 134 -3.31 2.48 -36.15
N ASN A 135 -2.34 2.52 -35.22
CA ASN A 135 -0.94 2.81 -35.56
C ASN A 135 -0.33 1.75 -36.48
N ALA A 136 -0.58 0.47 -36.21
CA ALA A 136 -0.10 -0.62 -37.07
C ALA A 136 -0.67 -0.51 -38.51
N ARG A 137 -1.96 -0.18 -38.62
CA ARG A 137 -2.62 0.05 -39.90
C ARG A 137 -2.02 1.22 -40.66
N LEU A 138 -1.81 2.37 -40.00
CA LEU A 138 -1.23 3.56 -40.63
C LEU A 138 0.19 3.32 -41.17
N ILE A 139 1.02 2.60 -40.41
CA ILE A 139 2.39 2.25 -40.83
C ILE A 139 2.37 1.39 -42.10
N CYS A 140 1.49 0.37 -42.13
CA CYS A 140 1.34 -0.49 -43.30
C CYS A 140 0.84 0.30 -44.51
N GLU A 141 -0.22 1.10 -44.35
CA GLU A 141 -0.80 1.90 -45.42
C GLU A 141 0.21 2.87 -46.04
N ASN A 142 0.99 3.59 -45.21
CA ASN A 142 2.00 4.53 -45.70
C ASN A 142 3.10 3.81 -46.48
N SER A 143 3.60 2.70 -45.94
CA SER A 143 4.61 1.87 -46.61
C SER A 143 4.12 1.35 -47.96
N CYS A 144 2.84 0.98 -48.04
CA CYS A 144 2.21 0.47 -49.27
C CYS A 144 1.90 1.56 -50.31
N LYS A 145 1.69 2.81 -49.89
CA LYS A 145 1.43 3.98 -50.76
C LYS A 145 2.72 4.57 -51.32
N GLU A 146 3.81 4.60 -50.55
CA GLU A 146 5.07 5.25 -50.94
C GLU A 146 5.93 4.43 -51.91
N THR A 147 5.74 3.10 -51.96
CA THR A 147 6.58 2.21 -52.78
C THR A 147 5.81 1.39 -53.80
N LYS A 148 6.40 1.24 -54.99
CA LYS A 148 5.95 0.26 -56.00
C LYS A 148 6.54 -1.14 -55.75
N SER A 149 7.48 -1.27 -54.81
CA SER A 149 8.14 -2.54 -54.51
C SER A 149 7.20 -3.50 -53.81
N PHE A 150 6.91 -4.60 -54.49
CA PHE A 150 6.09 -5.69 -53.97
C PHE A 150 6.66 -6.29 -52.67
N GLU A 151 7.99 -6.49 -52.61
CA GLU A 151 8.65 -7.05 -51.43
C GLU A 151 8.46 -6.16 -50.19
N ILE A 152 8.46 -4.84 -50.37
CA ILE A 152 8.25 -3.89 -49.26
C ILE A 152 6.78 -3.92 -48.80
N LYS A 153 5.82 -4.09 -49.71
CA LYS A 153 4.40 -4.22 -49.38
C LYS A 153 4.10 -5.49 -48.58
N VAL A 154 4.65 -6.63 -49.00
CA VAL A 154 4.49 -7.90 -48.28
C VAL A 154 5.09 -7.80 -46.87
N LYS A 155 6.30 -7.24 -46.72
CA LYS A 155 6.90 -7.03 -45.39
C LYS A 155 6.07 -6.10 -44.50
N ALA A 156 5.46 -5.06 -45.07
CA ALA A 156 4.58 -4.16 -44.32
C ALA A 156 3.30 -4.87 -43.84
N ILE A 157 2.70 -5.70 -44.71
CA ILE A 157 1.54 -6.53 -44.39
C ILE A 157 1.87 -7.56 -43.31
N ASP A 158 2.98 -8.31 -43.46
CA ASP A 158 3.43 -9.30 -42.47
C ASP A 158 3.66 -8.64 -41.10
N GLN A 159 4.22 -7.43 -41.09
CA GLN A 159 4.43 -6.68 -39.86
C GLN A 159 3.13 -6.18 -39.21
N GLU A 160 2.12 -5.79 -40.00
CA GLU A 160 0.77 -5.47 -39.49
C GLU A 160 0.13 -6.72 -38.86
N ILE A 161 0.19 -7.88 -39.54
CA ILE A 161 -0.36 -9.15 -39.02
C ILE A 161 0.30 -9.53 -37.69
N VAL A 162 1.63 -9.51 -37.60
CA VAL A 162 2.35 -9.84 -36.34
C VAL A 162 1.94 -8.91 -35.20
N ASN A 163 1.75 -7.62 -35.48
CA ASN A 163 1.30 -6.66 -34.48
C ASN A 163 -0.13 -6.94 -34.01
N LEU A 164 -1.04 -7.27 -34.93
CA LEU A 164 -2.43 -7.62 -34.65
C LEU A 164 -2.56 -8.94 -33.87
N ASP A 165 -1.80 -9.97 -34.22
CA ASP A 165 -1.72 -11.23 -33.48
C ASP A 165 -1.25 -11.00 -32.03
N SER A 166 -0.27 -10.12 -31.85
CA SER A 166 0.24 -9.76 -30.53
C SER A 166 -0.83 -9.07 -29.66
N VAL A 167 -1.73 -8.29 -30.26
CA VAL A 167 -2.89 -7.67 -29.58
C VAL A 167 -3.92 -8.74 -29.18
N LEU A 168 -4.25 -9.68 -30.07
CA LEU A 168 -5.16 -10.78 -29.76
C LEU A 168 -4.64 -11.66 -28.61
N GLN A 169 -3.33 -11.96 -28.63
CA GLN A 169 -2.68 -12.69 -27.55
C GLN A 169 -2.79 -11.94 -26.21
N CYS A 170 -2.53 -10.63 -26.22
CA CYS A 170 -2.68 -9.79 -25.03
C CYS A 170 -4.11 -9.79 -24.46
N ILE A 171 -5.13 -9.75 -25.33
CA ILE A 171 -6.54 -9.84 -24.93
C ILE A 171 -6.83 -11.17 -24.23
N SER A 172 -6.32 -12.27 -24.80
CA SER A 172 -6.47 -13.63 -24.25
C SER A 172 -5.78 -13.78 -22.89
N ASP A 173 -4.50 -13.41 -22.80
CA ASP A 173 -3.68 -13.58 -21.59
C ASP A 173 -4.23 -12.80 -20.39
N ASN A 174 -4.88 -11.66 -20.65
CA ASN A 174 -5.42 -10.78 -19.62
C ASN A 174 -6.92 -10.96 -19.37
N ASN A 175 -7.57 -11.95 -20.02
CA ASN A 175 -9.01 -12.21 -19.93
C ASN A 175 -9.88 -10.95 -20.21
N ILE A 176 -9.46 -10.12 -21.16
CA ILE A 176 -10.18 -8.88 -21.51
C ILE A 176 -11.41 -9.26 -22.34
N LYS A 177 -12.61 -9.02 -21.79
CA LYS A 177 -13.87 -9.34 -22.47
C LYS A 177 -14.29 -8.22 -23.42
N PHE A 178 -13.70 -8.17 -24.61
CA PHE A 178 -14.06 -7.18 -25.62
C PHE A 178 -14.19 -7.82 -27.01
N HIS A 179 -15.38 -8.38 -27.26
CA HIS A 179 -15.66 -9.21 -28.43
C HIS A 179 -15.56 -8.43 -29.75
N ASP A 180 -15.98 -7.16 -29.76
CA ASP A 180 -16.02 -6.36 -30.98
C ASP A 180 -14.62 -6.07 -31.55
N LEU A 181 -13.65 -5.71 -30.70
CA LEU A 181 -12.25 -5.50 -31.15
C LEU A 181 -11.60 -6.81 -31.58
N HIS A 182 -11.91 -7.92 -30.90
CA HIS A 182 -11.40 -9.23 -31.28
C HIS A 182 -11.86 -9.62 -32.68
N MET A 183 -13.14 -9.43 -33.00
CA MET A 183 -13.68 -9.67 -34.33
C MET A 183 -13.09 -8.71 -35.36
N GLU A 184 -13.01 -7.41 -35.06
CA GLU A 184 -12.42 -6.38 -35.93
C GLU A 184 -10.98 -6.72 -36.34
N ILE A 185 -10.16 -7.19 -35.39
CA ILE A 185 -8.78 -7.59 -35.65
C ILE A 185 -8.72 -8.87 -36.49
N GLN A 186 -9.55 -9.87 -36.19
CA GLN A 186 -9.59 -11.12 -36.94
C GLN A 186 -9.99 -10.90 -38.40
N ASP A 187 -11.02 -10.08 -38.65
CA ASP A 187 -11.45 -9.75 -40.00
C ASP A 187 -10.33 -9.04 -40.78
N ARG A 188 -9.62 -8.10 -40.14
CA ARG A 188 -8.49 -7.39 -40.75
C ARG A 188 -7.32 -8.33 -41.09
N ILE A 189 -6.98 -9.28 -40.22
CA ILE A 189 -5.93 -10.27 -40.49
C ILE A 189 -6.29 -11.11 -41.73
N LEU A 190 -7.55 -11.54 -41.84
CA LEU A 190 -8.02 -12.31 -43.00
C LEU A 190 -7.94 -11.51 -44.31
N GLU A 191 -8.32 -10.23 -44.28
CA GLU A 191 -8.19 -9.32 -45.43
C GLU A 191 -6.73 -9.18 -45.87
N LEU A 192 -5.82 -8.93 -44.92
CA LEU A 192 -4.39 -8.75 -45.17
C LEU A 192 -3.74 -10.01 -45.77
N GLN A 193 -4.09 -11.19 -45.25
CA GLN A 193 -3.62 -12.47 -45.78
C GLN A 193 -4.08 -12.69 -47.23
N SER A 194 -5.32 -12.30 -47.56
CA SER A 194 -5.84 -12.33 -48.93
C SER A 194 -5.08 -11.36 -49.85
N GLU A 195 -4.82 -10.14 -49.39
CA GLU A 195 -4.11 -9.10 -50.14
C GLU A 195 -2.66 -9.50 -50.46
N ALA A 196 -1.95 -10.11 -49.49
CA ALA A 196 -0.62 -10.68 -49.69
C ALA A 196 -0.65 -11.78 -50.77
N ASN A 197 -1.56 -12.74 -50.66
CA ASN A 197 -1.69 -13.86 -51.61
C ASN A 197 -2.05 -13.41 -53.03
N ASN A 198 -2.93 -12.42 -53.18
CA ASN A 198 -3.32 -11.87 -54.48
C ASN A 198 -2.16 -11.10 -55.13
N SER A 199 -1.37 -10.37 -54.33
CA SER A 199 -0.19 -9.63 -54.79
C SER A 199 0.95 -10.58 -55.21
N ILE A 200 1.12 -11.71 -54.53
CA ILE A 200 2.03 -12.80 -54.93
C ILE A 200 1.56 -13.42 -56.26
N CYS A 201 0.27 -13.76 -56.39
CA CYS A 201 -0.27 -14.44 -57.57
C CYS A 201 -0.19 -13.57 -58.84
N THR A 202 -0.40 -12.25 -58.71
CA THR A 202 -0.27 -11.31 -59.84
C THR A 202 1.18 -11.18 -60.31
N SER A 203 2.15 -11.21 -59.39
CA SER A 203 3.59 -11.18 -59.70
C SER A 203 4.07 -12.46 -60.38
N ILE A 204 3.62 -13.63 -59.92
CA ILE A 204 3.92 -14.92 -60.58
C ILE A 204 3.36 -14.94 -62.00
N ARG A 205 2.13 -14.43 -62.20
CA ARG A 205 1.49 -14.36 -63.52
C ARG A 205 2.18 -13.37 -64.46
N SER A 206 2.63 -12.22 -63.97
CA SER A 206 3.36 -11.24 -64.79
C SER A 206 4.76 -11.74 -65.17
N ALA A 207 5.48 -12.36 -64.23
CA ALA A 207 6.76 -13.01 -64.50
C ALA A 207 6.63 -14.17 -65.51
N SER A 208 5.57 -14.98 -65.38
CA SER A 208 5.27 -16.05 -66.32
C SER A 208 4.91 -15.54 -67.71
N LYS A 209 4.09 -14.47 -67.83
CA LYS A 209 3.78 -13.83 -69.12
C LYS A 209 5.02 -13.27 -69.81
N ASN A 210 5.89 -12.59 -69.05
CA ASN A 210 7.13 -12.04 -69.61
C ASN A 210 8.07 -13.14 -70.10
N ALA A 211 8.15 -14.28 -69.39
CA ALA A 211 8.92 -15.44 -69.83
C ALA A 211 8.35 -16.07 -71.12
N THR A 212 7.03 -16.13 -71.27
CA THR A 212 6.37 -16.63 -72.49
C THR A 212 6.65 -15.73 -73.69
N ILE A 213 6.55 -14.41 -73.53
CA ILE A 213 6.80 -13.43 -74.61
C ILE A 213 8.27 -13.52 -75.08
N LEU A 214 9.23 -13.62 -74.15
CA LEU A 214 10.65 -13.81 -74.51
C LEU A 214 10.90 -15.12 -75.30
N CYS A 215 10.20 -16.19 -74.97
CA CYS A 215 10.26 -17.45 -75.71
C CYS A 215 9.67 -17.32 -77.13
N GLU A 216 8.58 -16.57 -77.29
CA GLU A 216 7.96 -16.31 -78.60
C GLU A 216 8.87 -15.42 -79.48
N GLU A 217 9.49 -14.39 -78.92
CA GLU A 217 10.43 -13.53 -79.66
C GLU A 217 11.70 -14.27 -80.10
N THR A 218 12.27 -15.13 -79.23
CA THR A 218 13.46 -15.93 -79.57
C THR A 218 13.19 -17.10 -80.52
N SER A 219 11.94 -17.56 -80.62
CA SER A 219 11.53 -18.56 -81.61
C SER A 219 11.21 -17.93 -82.97
N LEU A 220 10.60 -16.73 -83.00
CA LEU A 220 10.37 -15.98 -84.24
C LEU A 220 11.70 -15.52 -84.88
N HIS A 221 12.66 -15.04 -84.08
CA HIS A 221 13.98 -14.63 -84.58
C HIS A 221 14.78 -15.79 -85.20
N ARG A 222 14.55 -17.03 -84.74
CA ARG A 222 15.18 -18.24 -85.30
C ARG A 222 14.51 -18.76 -86.56
N ALA A 223 13.26 -18.40 -86.83
CA ALA A 223 12.54 -18.80 -88.05
C ALA A 223 12.82 -17.88 -89.25
N HIS A 224 13.48 -16.74 -89.03
CA HIS A 224 13.78 -15.71 -90.05
C HIS A 224 15.26 -15.65 -90.46
N LEU A 225 16.09 -16.61 -90.00
CA LEU A 225 17.49 -16.85 -90.41
C LEU A 225 17.57 -18.11 -91.26
#